data_AF-A0A3C0X184-F1
#
_entry.id   AF-A0A3C0X184-F1
#
_cell.length_a   1.000
_cell.length_b   1.000
_cell.length_c   1.000
_cell.angle_alpha   90.00
_cell.angle_beta   90.00
_cell.angle_gamma   90.00
#
_symmetry.space_group_name_H-M   'P 1'
#
loop_
_entity.id
_entity.type
_entity.pdbx_description
1 polymer ?
#
loop_
_entity_poly.entity_id
_entity_poly.type
_entity_poly.pdbx_seq_one_letter_code
_entity_poly.pdbx_strand_id
1 'polypeptide(L)'
;QWTYFAYLAAIKEQNGAAMSLGRVSTFLDIYIERDLKNGVITERQAQELMDDFVMKLRIARHLRTPEYNELFGGDPMWITESVGGMGEDGRTLVTKNSYRMLNTLYTLGSSPEPNLTVLWAKALPEGFKRFCAKVSCDTDSIQYENDDVMRPIYGDDYAIACCVSAMKIGKQMQFFGARCNLAKLLLLSLNGGYDTASGISAGPQMKPFEDEVLSYDKVYERFCEYAAWLLRLYVNTMNVIHYMHDKYAYESSQMALHDTEVHRFMAFGIAGLSVITDSLSAIKYARVTPVRDKNGYIT
;
A
#
# COMPACT_ATOMS: atom_id res chain seq x y z
N GLN A 1 -17.14 17.00 10.15
CA GLN A 1 -18.14 15.97 10.51
C GLN A 1 -18.63 15.15 9.32
N TRP A 2 -19.19 15.73 8.26
CA TRP A 2 -19.82 14.95 7.17
C TRP A 2 -18.85 14.00 6.44
N THR A 3 -17.63 14.45 6.16
CA THR A 3 -16.57 13.60 5.62
C THR A 3 -16.29 12.39 6.52
N TYR A 4 -16.27 12.59 7.85
CA TYR A 4 -16.12 11.48 8.80
C TYR A 4 -17.31 10.53 8.78
N PHE A 5 -18.55 11.02 8.63
CA PHE A 5 -19.71 10.13 8.56
C PHE A 5 -19.72 9.26 7.30
N ALA A 6 -19.26 9.79 6.16
CA ALA A 6 -19.05 9.00 4.95
C ALA A 6 -18.02 7.88 5.20
N TYR A 7 -16.87 8.22 5.79
CA TYR A 7 -15.84 7.24 6.15
C TYR A 7 -16.34 6.23 7.21
N LEU A 8 -17.11 6.68 8.20
CA LEU A 8 -17.68 5.85 9.25
C LEU A 8 -18.68 4.83 8.70
N ALA A 9 -19.45 5.19 7.66
CA ALA A 9 -20.32 4.26 6.97
C ALA A 9 -19.50 3.13 6.32
N ALA A 10 -18.41 3.48 5.63
CA ALA A 10 -17.51 2.52 5.00
C ALA A 10 -16.95 1.49 6.00
N ILE A 11 -16.34 1.95 7.10
CA ILE A 11 -15.75 1.04 8.12
C ILE A 11 -16.79 0.32 9.01
N LYS A 12 -18.07 0.68 8.90
CA LYS A 12 -19.16 -0.05 9.56
C LYS A 12 -19.77 -1.13 8.68
N GLU A 13 -19.71 -0.95 7.36
CA GLU A 13 -20.19 -1.92 6.39
C GLU A 13 -19.11 -2.92 6.00
N GLN A 14 -17.87 -2.45 5.82
CA GLN A 14 -16.78 -3.18 5.20
C GLN A 14 -15.59 -3.34 6.15
N ASN A 15 -14.87 -4.44 6.00
CA ASN A 15 -13.70 -4.79 6.80
C ASN A 15 -12.44 -5.03 5.94
N GLY A 16 -12.31 -4.29 4.84
CA GLY A 16 -11.15 -4.35 3.95
C GLY A 16 -9.82 -4.26 4.72
N ALA A 17 -8.75 -4.82 4.14
CA ALA A 17 -7.43 -4.76 4.78
C ALA A 17 -7.01 -3.30 5.00
N ALA A 18 -7.08 -2.49 3.93
CA ALA A 18 -6.86 -1.05 3.96
C ALA A 18 -8.17 -0.29 3.78
N MET A 19 -8.48 0.59 4.72
CA MET A 19 -9.63 1.50 4.68
C MET A 19 -9.13 2.94 4.64
N SER A 20 -8.51 3.32 3.52
CA SER A 20 -7.86 4.62 3.40
C SER A 20 -8.86 5.77 3.39
N LEU A 21 -8.46 6.91 3.96
CA LEU A 21 -9.30 8.10 4.10
C LEU A 21 -9.36 8.91 2.80
N GLY A 22 -8.27 8.93 2.04
CA GLY A 22 -8.16 9.67 0.78
C GLY A 22 -7.24 10.88 0.90
N ARG A 23 -7.74 12.06 0.48
CA ARG A 23 -7.00 13.33 0.47
C ARG A 23 -7.90 14.46 0.97
N VAL A 24 -8.09 14.54 2.29
CA VAL A 24 -9.14 15.39 2.87
C VAL A 24 -8.59 16.68 3.50
N SER A 25 -7.32 16.72 3.90
CA SER A 25 -6.75 17.84 4.66
C SER A 25 -6.89 19.18 3.93
N THR A 26 -6.48 19.26 2.66
CA THR A 26 -6.61 20.47 1.83
C THR A 26 -8.06 20.85 1.55
N PHE A 27 -8.92 19.86 1.28
CA PHE A 27 -10.36 20.08 1.08
C PHE A 27 -11.03 20.69 2.32
N LEU A 28 -10.73 20.15 3.50
CA LEU A 28 -11.28 20.63 4.77
C LEU A 28 -10.78 22.03 5.13
N ASP A 29 -9.58 22.43 4.68
CA ASP A 29 -9.07 23.79 4.91
C ASP A 29 -9.95 24.87 4.26
N ILE A 30 -10.66 24.57 3.17
CA ILE A 30 -11.58 25.52 2.52
C ILE A 30 -12.64 26.00 3.51
N TYR A 31 -13.17 25.09 4.34
CA TYR A 31 -14.20 25.38 5.33
C TYR A 31 -13.60 26.04 6.58
N ILE A 32 -12.45 25.53 7.05
CA ILE A 32 -11.76 26.09 8.22
C ILE A 32 -11.32 27.53 7.95
N GLU A 33 -10.70 27.80 6.80
CA GLU A 33 -10.22 29.14 6.44
C GLU A 33 -11.39 30.13 6.27
N ARG A 34 -12.53 29.67 5.73
CA ARG A 34 -13.77 30.47 5.68
C ARG A 34 -14.23 30.87 7.09
N ASP A 35 -14.30 29.90 8.00
CA ASP A 35 -14.81 30.12 9.36
C ASP A 35 -13.84 30.96 10.20
N LEU A 36 -12.52 30.82 10.00
CA LEU A 36 -11.50 31.70 10.57
C LEU A 36 -11.65 33.14 10.08
N LYS A 37 -11.83 33.37 8.78
CA LYS A 37 -12.01 34.72 8.21
C LYS A 37 -13.28 35.41 8.70
N ASN A 38 -14.33 34.64 8.95
CA ASN A 38 -15.59 35.15 9.47
C ASN A 38 -15.59 35.28 11.00
N GLY A 39 -14.50 34.93 11.69
CA GLY A 39 -14.41 34.97 13.15
C GLY A 39 -15.33 33.97 13.86
N VAL A 40 -15.78 32.91 13.18
CA VAL A 40 -16.66 31.86 13.72
C VAL A 40 -15.88 30.92 14.63
N ILE A 41 -14.64 30.63 14.26
CA ILE A 41 -13.70 29.81 15.04
C ILE A 41 -12.36 30.52 15.17
N THR A 42 -11.60 30.12 16.17
CA THR A 42 -10.18 30.47 16.36
C THR A 42 -9.28 29.37 15.79
N GLU A 43 -7.99 29.68 15.60
CA GLU A 43 -7.00 28.67 15.16
C GLU A 43 -6.91 27.49 16.14
N ARG A 44 -7.04 27.75 17.45
CA ARG A 44 -7.07 26.69 18.48
C ARG A 44 -8.27 25.76 18.29
N GLN A 45 -9.45 26.32 18.03
CA GLN A 45 -10.66 25.52 17.77
C GLN A 45 -10.55 24.77 16.43
N ALA A 46 -9.89 25.33 15.42
CA ALA A 46 -9.61 24.62 14.18
C ALA A 46 -8.72 23.39 14.41
N GLN A 47 -7.66 23.53 15.22
CA GLN A 47 -6.81 22.39 15.60
C GLN A 47 -7.60 21.37 16.43
N GLU A 48 -8.40 21.80 17.40
CA GLU A 48 -9.26 20.92 18.21
C GLU A 48 -10.19 20.06 17.34
N LEU A 49 -10.81 20.65 16.31
CA LEU A 49 -11.64 19.90 15.35
C LEU A 49 -10.84 18.84 14.57
N MET A 50 -9.59 19.16 14.19
CA MET A 50 -8.70 18.21 13.50
C MET A 50 -8.20 17.12 14.44
N ASP A 51 -7.90 17.45 15.69
CA ASP A 51 -7.52 16.51 16.73
C ASP A 51 -8.69 15.54 17.02
N ASP A 52 -9.91 16.04 17.19
CA ASP A 52 -11.10 15.22 17.38
C ASP A 52 -11.36 14.29 16.19
N PHE A 53 -11.19 14.79 14.97
CA PHE A 53 -11.31 14.01 13.76
C PHE A 53 -10.29 12.87 13.72
N VAL A 54 -9.00 13.18 13.92
CA VAL A 54 -7.90 12.20 13.92
C VAL A 54 -8.03 11.20 15.07
N MET A 55 -8.48 11.64 16.25
CA MET A 55 -8.74 10.74 17.38
C MET A 55 -9.76 9.67 17.02
N LYS A 56 -10.79 10.01 16.22
CA LYS A 56 -11.77 9.02 15.74
C LYS A 56 -11.19 8.05 14.72
N LEU A 57 -10.25 8.49 13.88
CA LEU A 57 -9.52 7.60 12.99
C LEU A 57 -8.64 6.62 13.78
N ARG A 58 -7.91 7.12 14.79
CA ARG A 58 -7.01 6.32 15.66
C ARG A 58 -7.69 5.19 16.43
N ILE A 59 -8.99 5.27 16.68
CA ILE A 59 -9.76 4.26 17.42
C ILE A 59 -10.52 3.28 16.50
N ALA A 60 -10.49 3.47 15.18
CA ALA A 60 -11.14 2.54 14.25
C ALA A 60 -10.43 1.18 14.29
N ARG A 61 -11.20 0.09 14.38
CA ARG A 61 -10.68 -1.28 14.53
C ARG A 61 -11.56 -2.28 13.81
N HIS A 62 -10.95 -3.37 13.37
CA HIS A 62 -11.64 -4.54 12.83
C HIS A 62 -11.22 -5.79 13.59
N LEU A 63 -12.16 -6.71 13.79
CA LEU A 63 -11.84 -8.02 14.34
C LEU A 63 -11.05 -8.83 13.31
N ARG A 64 -9.86 -9.32 13.70
CA ARG A 64 -8.95 -10.11 12.86
C ARG A 64 -8.59 -11.42 13.53
N THR A 65 -8.27 -12.44 12.72
CA THR A 65 -7.77 -13.73 13.22
C THR A 65 -6.27 -13.68 13.47
N PRO A 66 -5.68 -14.62 14.23
CA PRO A 66 -4.23 -14.71 14.41
C PRO A 66 -3.46 -14.81 13.09
N GLU A 67 -3.96 -15.56 12.10
CA GLU A 67 -3.31 -15.72 10.79
C GLU A 67 -3.27 -14.41 10.01
N TYR A 68 -4.30 -13.57 10.14
CA TYR A 68 -4.28 -12.23 9.58
C TYR A 68 -3.16 -11.39 10.21
N ASN A 69 -2.98 -11.47 11.53
CA ASN A 69 -1.95 -10.72 12.24
C ASN A 69 -0.52 -11.17 11.88
N GLU A 70 -0.33 -12.44 11.49
CA GLU A 70 0.95 -12.92 10.95
C GLU A 70 1.27 -12.33 9.57
N LEU A 71 0.23 -12.08 8.74
CA LEU A 71 0.38 -11.46 7.42
C LEU A 71 0.48 -9.93 7.49
N PHE A 72 -0.26 -9.33 8.41
CA PHE A 72 -0.46 -7.89 8.58
C PHE A 72 -0.31 -7.51 10.06
N GLY A 73 0.94 -7.51 10.52
CA GLY A 73 1.25 -7.22 11.92
C GLY A 73 0.97 -5.75 12.31
N GLY A 74 0.67 -5.55 13.60
CA GLY A 74 0.51 -4.21 14.18
C GLY A 74 -0.92 -3.68 14.21
N ASP A 75 -1.93 -4.53 13.99
CA ASP A 75 -3.35 -4.14 13.93
C ASP A 75 -3.63 -2.98 12.93
N PRO A 76 -3.09 -3.05 11.70
CA PRO A 76 -3.18 -1.94 10.76
C PRO A 76 -4.58 -1.81 10.15
N MET A 77 -4.99 -0.57 9.93
CA MET A 77 -6.21 -0.22 9.19
C MET A 77 -5.88 0.49 7.86
N TRP A 78 -4.65 0.99 7.71
CA TRP A 78 -4.19 1.86 6.64
C TRP A 78 -5.20 2.96 6.34
N ILE A 79 -5.50 3.76 7.36
CA ILE A 79 -6.34 4.94 7.24
C ILE A 79 -5.50 6.05 6.61
N THR A 80 -5.14 5.83 5.36
CA THR A 80 -4.17 6.65 4.65
C THR A 80 -4.79 7.99 4.27
N GLU A 81 -4.12 9.06 4.69
CA GLU A 81 -4.43 10.44 4.32
C GLU A 81 -3.27 10.98 3.50
N SER A 82 -3.57 11.44 2.29
CA SER A 82 -2.63 12.08 1.39
C SER A 82 -2.56 13.57 1.71
N VAL A 83 -1.38 14.07 2.08
CA VAL A 83 -1.18 15.43 2.59
C VAL A 83 -0.35 16.25 1.60
N GLY A 84 -0.83 17.43 1.24
CA GLY A 84 -0.08 18.39 0.43
C GLY A 84 -0.09 18.05 -1.06
N GLY A 85 1.08 18.01 -1.70
CA GLY A 85 1.24 17.89 -3.16
C GLY A 85 1.18 19.23 -3.90
N MET A 86 1.22 19.16 -5.23
CA MET A 86 1.09 20.30 -6.14
C MET A 86 -0.12 20.14 -7.06
N GLY A 87 -0.68 21.25 -7.51
CA GLY A 87 -1.69 21.30 -8.57
C GLY A 87 -1.06 21.19 -9.96
N GLU A 88 -1.86 20.78 -10.94
CA GLU A 88 -1.45 20.78 -12.36
C GLU A 88 -1.18 22.21 -12.88
N ASP A 89 -1.74 23.21 -12.21
CA ASP A 89 -1.52 24.63 -12.49
C ASP A 89 -0.22 25.20 -11.88
N GLY A 90 0.57 24.37 -11.18
CA GLY A 90 1.84 24.73 -10.58
C GLY A 90 1.74 25.34 -9.17
N ARG A 91 0.54 25.61 -8.64
CA ARG A 91 0.38 26.05 -7.25
C ARG A 91 0.52 24.86 -6.30
N THR A 92 0.93 25.13 -5.07
CA THR A 92 0.95 24.10 -4.02
C THR A 92 -0.46 23.77 -3.55
N LEU A 93 -0.71 22.50 -3.23
CA LEU A 93 -1.90 22.04 -2.53
C LEU A 93 -1.67 21.94 -1.01
N VAL A 94 -0.48 22.33 -0.52
CA VAL A 94 -0.22 22.51 0.91
C VAL A 94 -1.03 23.70 1.45
N THR A 95 -1.72 23.47 2.56
CA THR A 95 -2.51 24.49 3.26
C THR A 95 -2.20 24.51 4.75
N LYS A 96 -2.82 25.42 5.52
CA LYS A 96 -2.69 25.40 6.99
C LYS A 96 -3.15 24.06 7.56
N ASN A 97 -4.20 23.46 6.99
CA ASN A 97 -4.68 22.17 7.46
C ASN A 97 -3.73 21.01 7.16
N SER A 98 -2.85 21.12 6.17
CA SER A 98 -1.74 20.17 6.02
C SER A 98 -0.83 20.18 7.25
N TYR A 99 -0.54 21.36 7.80
CA TYR A 99 0.19 21.47 9.07
C TYR A 99 -0.65 20.97 10.24
N ARG A 100 -1.94 21.33 10.36
CA ARG A 100 -2.80 20.85 11.45
C ARG A 100 -2.92 19.33 11.51
N MET A 101 -3.02 18.68 10.34
CA MET A 101 -3.07 17.23 10.22
C MET A 101 -1.77 16.58 10.75
N LEU A 102 -0.60 17.06 10.32
CA LEU A 102 0.68 16.55 10.82
C LEU A 102 0.91 16.92 12.30
N ASN A 103 0.41 18.08 12.74
CA ASN A 103 0.51 18.56 14.11
C ASN A 103 -0.26 17.67 15.12
N THR A 104 -1.17 16.82 14.64
CA THR A 104 -1.82 15.82 15.50
C THR A 104 -0.82 14.82 16.10
N LEU A 105 0.36 14.66 15.50
CA LEU A 105 1.45 13.85 16.06
C LEU A 105 2.14 14.54 17.26
N TYR A 106 1.91 15.84 17.46
CA TYR A 106 2.36 16.58 18.65
C TYR A 106 1.24 16.77 19.67
N THR A 107 0.03 17.14 19.24
CA THR A 107 -1.10 17.41 20.16
C THR A 107 -1.65 16.13 20.78
N LEU A 108 -1.70 15.03 20.01
CA LEU A 108 -2.20 13.72 20.45
C LEU A 108 -1.08 12.68 20.63
N GLY A 109 0.18 13.08 20.41
CA GLY A 109 1.34 12.20 20.38
C GLY A 109 1.45 11.35 19.11
N SER A 110 2.61 10.72 18.93
CA SER A 110 2.93 9.85 17.79
C SER A 110 1.95 8.68 17.69
N SER A 111 1.55 8.33 16.47
CA SER A 111 0.65 7.21 16.22
C SER A 111 0.84 6.66 14.81
N PRO A 112 0.72 5.34 14.60
CA PRO A 112 0.79 4.74 13.27
C PRO A 112 -0.45 5.05 12.41
N GLU A 113 -1.58 5.43 13.03
CA GLU A 113 -2.82 5.79 12.34
C GLU A 113 -3.24 7.23 12.69
N PRO A 114 -3.90 7.97 11.79
CA PRO A 114 -3.98 7.68 10.35
C PRO A 114 -2.59 7.58 9.72
N ASN A 115 -2.46 6.77 8.67
CA ASN A 115 -1.23 6.65 7.91
C ASN A 115 -0.99 7.93 7.08
N LEU A 116 -0.29 8.91 7.66
CA LEU A 116 -0.07 10.23 7.07
C LEU A 116 0.99 10.18 5.96
N THR A 117 0.54 10.43 4.73
CA THR A 117 1.36 10.30 3.52
C THR A 117 1.57 11.64 2.86
N VAL A 118 2.78 12.18 2.96
CA VAL A 118 3.14 13.45 2.32
C VAL A 118 3.37 13.21 0.83
N LEU A 119 2.55 13.86 -0.01
CA LEU A 119 2.74 13.90 -1.45
C LEU A 119 3.90 14.87 -1.76
N TRP A 120 5.10 14.31 -1.89
CA TRP A 120 6.34 15.04 -1.98
C TRP A 120 6.65 15.48 -3.40
N ALA A 121 6.83 16.79 -3.59
CA ALA A 121 7.30 17.39 -4.84
C ALA A 121 8.50 18.31 -4.61
N LYS A 122 9.35 18.45 -5.62
CA LYS A 122 10.48 19.40 -5.62
C LYS A 122 10.00 20.84 -5.42
N ALA A 123 8.82 21.19 -5.93
CA ALA A 123 8.25 22.53 -5.86
C ALA A 123 7.46 22.82 -4.56
N LEU A 124 7.40 21.89 -3.59
CA LEU A 124 6.71 22.15 -2.32
C LEU A 124 7.31 23.36 -1.59
N PRO A 125 6.50 24.14 -0.85
CA PRO A 125 6.99 25.24 -0.02
C PRO A 125 8.07 24.78 0.95
N GLU A 126 9.16 25.54 1.01
CA GLU A 126 10.34 25.18 1.81
C GLU A 126 10.02 25.04 3.31
N GLY A 127 9.15 25.89 3.84
CA GLY A 127 8.68 25.79 5.22
C GLY A 127 7.93 24.48 5.51
N PHE A 128 7.21 23.93 4.53
CA PHE A 128 6.49 22.67 4.69
C PHE A 128 7.45 21.49 4.65
N LYS A 129 8.41 21.49 3.70
CA LYS A 129 9.46 20.46 3.64
C LYS A 129 10.23 20.34 4.95
N ARG A 130 10.65 21.48 5.52
CA ARG A 130 11.36 21.50 6.81
C ARG A 130 10.48 21.01 7.96
N PHE A 131 9.20 21.34 7.94
CA PHE A 131 8.26 20.86 8.95
C PHE A 131 8.05 19.35 8.84
N CYS A 132 7.83 18.81 7.64
CA CYS A 132 7.75 17.36 7.45
C CYS A 132 9.03 16.64 7.92
N ALA A 133 10.20 17.15 7.54
CA ALA A 133 11.48 16.59 8.00
C ALA A 133 11.58 16.59 9.54
N LYS A 134 11.17 17.70 10.18
CA LYS A 134 11.11 17.78 11.64
C LYS A 134 10.14 16.75 12.25
N VAL A 135 8.93 16.62 11.71
CA VAL A 135 7.93 15.64 12.16
C VAL A 135 8.48 14.23 12.04
N SER A 136 9.11 13.88 10.91
CA SER A 136 9.78 12.58 10.74
C SER A 136 10.85 12.34 11.79
N CYS A 137 11.72 13.32 12.04
CA CYS A 137 12.77 13.19 13.07
C CYS A 137 12.20 13.03 14.49
N ASP A 138 11.11 13.72 14.79
CA ASP A 138 10.53 13.72 16.14
C ASP A 138 9.66 12.48 16.41
N THR A 139 8.99 11.93 15.39
CA THR A 139 7.90 10.96 15.59
C THR A 139 8.04 9.64 14.84
N ASP A 140 8.81 9.61 13.74
CA ASP A 140 8.92 8.46 12.83
C ASP A 140 7.54 7.91 12.39
N SER A 141 6.57 8.80 12.16
CA SER A 141 5.16 8.43 11.93
C SER A 141 4.56 8.93 10.61
N ILE A 142 5.38 9.41 9.68
CA ILE A 142 4.89 9.89 8.37
C ILE A 142 5.67 9.24 7.24
N GLN A 143 4.98 8.97 6.13
CA GLN A 143 5.57 8.44 4.91
C GLN A 143 5.53 9.47 3.77
N TYR A 144 6.31 9.23 2.72
CA TYR A 144 6.47 10.14 1.60
C TYR A 144 6.27 9.40 0.29
N GLU A 145 5.51 10.02 -0.61
CA GLU A 145 5.22 9.49 -1.94
C GLU A 145 5.51 10.54 -3.01
N ASN A 146 6.06 10.11 -4.15
CA ASN A 146 6.59 11.05 -5.15
C ASN A 146 5.49 11.64 -6.04
N ASP A 147 5.03 12.83 -5.67
CA ASP A 147 4.00 13.59 -6.39
C ASP A 147 4.47 14.05 -7.77
N ASP A 148 5.76 14.34 -7.95
CA ASP A 148 6.30 14.70 -9.27
C ASP A 148 6.23 13.55 -10.29
N VAL A 149 6.15 12.29 -9.81
CA VAL A 149 5.98 11.11 -10.66
C VAL A 149 4.50 10.76 -10.84
N MET A 150 3.70 10.86 -9.78
CA MET A 150 2.31 10.40 -9.80
C MET A 150 1.34 11.43 -10.39
N ARG A 151 1.51 12.72 -10.09
CA ARG A 151 0.60 13.79 -10.56
C ARG A 151 0.45 13.81 -12.09
N PRO A 152 1.51 13.65 -12.91
CA PRO A 152 1.34 13.58 -14.37
C PRO A 152 0.50 12.39 -14.88
N ILE A 153 0.31 11.35 -14.07
CA ILE A 153 -0.44 10.13 -14.43
C ILE A 153 -1.87 10.20 -13.87
N TYR A 154 -1.99 10.60 -12.61
CA TYR A 154 -3.25 10.57 -11.87
C TYR A 154 -3.93 11.94 -11.74
N GLY A 155 -3.34 13.02 -12.25
CA GLY A 155 -3.83 14.39 -12.02
C GLY A 155 -3.50 14.88 -10.62
N ASP A 156 -4.07 16.00 -10.20
CA ASP A 156 -3.79 16.62 -8.91
C ASP A 156 -4.80 16.30 -7.79
N ASP A 157 -5.85 15.51 -8.09
CA ASP A 157 -6.83 14.99 -7.11
C ASP A 157 -6.81 13.45 -7.02
N TYR A 158 -5.60 12.93 -6.80
CA TYR A 158 -5.38 11.52 -6.47
C TYR A 158 -5.05 11.35 -4.98
N ALA A 159 -5.25 10.13 -4.48
CA ALA A 159 -4.85 9.72 -3.15
C ALA A 159 -4.11 8.38 -3.19
N ILE A 160 -3.42 8.08 -2.09
CA ILE A 160 -2.78 6.79 -1.84
C ILE A 160 -3.74 5.90 -1.06
N ALA A 161 -4.05 4.72 -1.62
CA ALA A 161 -4.70 3.65 -0.91
C ALA A 161 -3.67 2.67 -0.34
N CYS A 162 -3.96 2.13 0.84
CA CYS A 162 -3.05 1.25 1.57
C CYS A 162 -1.69 1.94 1.77
N CYS A 163 -0.60 1.34 1.27
CA CYS A 163 0.74 1.88 1.43
C CYS A 163 1.15 2.85 0.31
N VAL A 164 1.05 2.42 -0.96
CA VAL A 164 1.74 3.04 -2.11
C VAL A 164 0.88 3.12 -3.38
N SER A 165 -0.39 2.72 -3.29
CA SER A 165 -1.27 2.53 -4.45
C SER A 165 -2.04 3.81 -4.79
N ALA A 166 -1.56 4.56 -5.78
CA ALA A 166 -2.24 5.78 -6.23
C ALA A 166 -3.53 5.51 -7.01
N MET A 167 -4.57 6.30 -6.73
CA MET A 167 -5.86 6.26 -7.44
C MET A 167 -6.48 7.66 -7.50
N LYS A 168 -7.11 7.99 -8.63
CA LYS A 168 -7.99 9.16 -8.76
C LYS A 168 -9.20 9.01 -7.85
N ILE A 169 -9.40 9.96 -6.94
CA ILE A 169 -10.47 9.91 -5.94
C ILE A 169 -11.83 9.83 -6.64
N GLY A 170 -12.69 8.89 -6.21
CA GLY A 170 -14.04 8.72 -6.74
C GLY A 170 -14.11 8.20 -8.18
N LYS A 171 -12.97 7.92 -8.85
CA LYS A 171 -12.93 7.55 -10.28
C LYS A 171 -12.23 6.21 -10.53
N GLN A 172 -11.37 5.80 -9.61
CA GLN A 172 -10.55 4.61 -9.75
C GLN A 172 -10.59 3.78 -8.48
N MET A 173 -10.54 2.46 -8.64
CA MET A 173 -10.35 1.52 -7.55
C MET A 173 -9.37 0.41 -7.96
N GLN A 174 -8.90 -0.35 -6.97
CA GLN A 174 -8.02 -1.49 -7.17
C GLN A 174 -8.64 -2.76 -6.62
N PHE A 175 -8.62 -3.80 -7.43
CA PHE A 175 -8.79 -5.17 -6.98
C PHE A 175 -7.48 -5.63 -6.34
N PHE A 176 -7.50 -5.70 -5.00
CA PHE A 176 -6.33 -6.01 -4.17
C PHE A 176 -5.89 -7.47 -4.34
N GLY A 177 -4.65 -7.66 -4.83
CA GLY A 177 -4.13 -9.00 -5.08
C GLY A 177 -3.19 -9.58 -4.03
N ALA A 178 -2.92 -8.91 -2.91
CA ALA A 178 -1.82 -9.29 -2.00
C ALA A 178 -0.47 -9.43 -2.75
N ARG A 179 0.28 -10.51 -2.57
CA ARG A 179 1.58 -10.71 -3.21
C ARG A 179 1.94 -12.18 -3.42
N CYS A 180 2.68 -12.48 -4.49
CA CYS A 180 3.30 -13.79 -4.70
C CYS A 180 4.79 -13.80 -4.29
N ASN A 181 5.32 -14.96 -3.89
CA ASN A 181 6.69 -15.07 -3.37
C ASN A 181 7.68 -15.52 -4.46
N LEU A 182 8.47 -14.59 -4.99
CA LEU A 182 9.43 -14.88 -6.07
C LEU A 182 10.67 -15.64 -5.57
N ALA A 183 11.11 -15.39 -4.34
CA ALA A 183 12.22 -16.13 -3.76
C ALA A 183 11.88 -17.62 -3.60
N LYS A 184 10.68 -17.91 -3.11
CA LYS A 184 10.18 -19.29 -3.04
C LYS A 184 10.00 -19.92 -4.41
N LEU A 185 9.52 -19.15 -5.38
CA LEU A 185 9.37 -19.62 -6.76
C LEU A 185 10.71 -20.05 -7.37
N LEU A 186 11.80 -19.33 -7.12
CA LEU A 186 13.14 -19.73 -7.55
C LEU A 186 13.55 -21.08 -6.94
N LEU A 187 13.32 -21.30 -5.64
CA LEU A 187 13.62 -22.58 -5.01
C LEU A 187 12.74 -23.71 -5.58
N LEU A 188 11.45 -23.46 -5.79
CA LEU A 188 10.55 -24.41 -6.44
C LEU A 188 11.03 -24.73 -7.87
N SER A 189 11.45 -23.74 -8.64
CA SER A 189 11.93 -23.98 -9.99
C SER A 189 13.18 -24.86 -9.99
N LEU A 190 14.12 -24.61 -9.08
CA LEU A 190 15.34 -25.42 -8.94
C LEU A 190 15.05 -26.84 -8.44
N ASN A 191 14.09 -27.02 -7.54
CA ASN A 191 13.70 -28.32 -6.99
C ASN A 191 12.61 -29.04 -7.77
N GLY A 192 12.31 -28.62 -9.00
CA GLY A 192 11.36 -29.34 -9.84
C GLY A 192 9.92 -29.31 -9.33
N GLY A 193 9.53 -28.23 -8.66
CA GLY A 193 8.19 -28.04 -8.09
C GLY A 193 8.00 -28.65 -6.71
N TYR A 194 9.04 -29.25 -6.13
CA TYR A 194 9.01 -29.78 -4.76
C TYR A 194 9.45 -28.72 -3.75
N ASP A 195 8.65 -28.52 -2.71
CA ASP A 195 9.00 -27.68 -1.58
C ASP A 195 9.66 -28.51 -0.47
N THR A 196 10.96 -28.32 -0.28
CA THR A 196 11.73 -28.98 0.78
C THR A 196 11.38 -28.52 2.19
N ALA A 197 10.83 -27.31 2.36
CA ALA A 197 10.49 -26.79 3.68
C ALA A 197 9.19 -27.39 4.23
N SER A 198 8.20 -27.63 3.36
CA SER A 198 6.90 -28.20 3.74
C SER A 198 6.73 -29.67 3.36
N GLY A 199 7.62 -30.21 2.51
CA GLY A 199 7.60 -31.60 2.07
C GLY A 199 6.52 -31.91 1.02
N ILE A 200 6.02 -30.89 0.30
CA ILE A 200 4.92 -31.05 -0.66
C ILE A 200 5.35 -30.75 -2.10
N SER A 201 4.65 -31.36 -3.05
CA SER A 201 4.74 -31.04 -4.48
C SER A 201 3.81 -29.88 -4.81
N ALA A 202 4.35 -28.65 -4.84
CA ALA A 202 3.56 -27.42 -4.98
C ALA A 202 3.49 -26.87 -6.41
N GLY A 203 4.54 -27.10 -7.22
CA GLY A 203 4.64 -26.59 -8.59
C GLY A 203 4.49 -27.67 -9.68
N PRO A 204 4.65 -27.31 -10.96
CA PRO A 204 4.82 -28.28 -12.04
C PRO A 204 5.97 -29.23 -11.73
N GLN A 205 5.76 -30.53 -11.93
CA GLN A 205 6.74 -31.55 -11.54
C GLN A 205 7.77 -31.76 -12.65
N MET A 206 9.04 -31.58 -12.30
CA MET A 206 10.21 -31.75 -13.17
C MET A 206 11.36 -32.38 -12.38
N LYS A 207 12.40 -32.86 -13.07
CA LYS A 207 13.61 -33.31 -12.37
C LYS A 207 14.29 -32.15 -11.64
N PRO A 208 14.77 -32.30 -10.40
CA PRO A 208 15.58 -31.28 -9.74
C PRO A 208 16.74 -30.83 -10.63
N PHE A 209 17.15 -29.57 -10.51
CA PHE A 209 18.28 -29.02 -11.27
C PHE A 209 19.52 -29.87 -11.02
N GLU A 210 20.24 -30.36 -12.03
CA GLU A 210 21.30 -31.38 -11.83
C GLU A 210 22.72 -30.79 -11.76
N ASP A 211 22.93 -29.57 -12.26
CA ASP A 211 24.26 -28.96 -12.35
C ASP A 211 24.93 -28.84 -10.97
N GLU A 212 26.23 -29.16 -10.90
CA GLU A 212 27.07 -28.99 -9.70
C GLU A 212 27.33 -27.52 -9.38
N VAL A 213 27.44 -26.68 -10.40
CA VAL A 213 27.55 -25.23 -10.30
C VAL A 213 26.40 -24.62 -11.08
N LEU A 214 25.60 -23.77 -10.44
CA LEU A 214 24.45 -23.15 -11.08
C LEU A 214 24.87 -22.23 -12.22
N SER A 215 24.26 -22.44 -13.39
CA SER A 215 24.40 -21.56 -14.56
C SER A 215 23.27 -20.55 -14.58
N TYR A 216 23.60 -19.25 -14.62
CA TYR A 216 22.61 -18.17 -14.64
C TYR A 216 21.56 -18.35 -15.75
N ASP A 217 21.98 -18.58 -16.99
CA ASP A 217 21.06 -18.65 -18.13
C ASP A 217 20.06 -19.80 -17.97
N LYS A 218 20.54 -21.00 -17.60
CA LYS A 218 19.68 -22.16 -17.36
C LYS A 218 18.75 -21.97 -16.15
N VAL A 219 19.25 -21.37 -15.08
CA VAL A 219 18.43 -21.08 -13.88
C VAL A 219 17.33 -20.09 -14.23
N TYR A 220 17.68 -19.03 -14.95
CA TYR A 220 16.74 -17.98 -15.32
C TYR A 220 15.68 -18.47 -16.29
N GLU A 221 16.06 -19.24 -17.31
CA GLU A 221 15.13 -19.90 -18.23
C GLU A 221 14.12 -20.77 -17.47
N ARG A 222 14.60 -21.62 -16.57
CA ARG A 222 13.74 -22.47 -15.76
C ARG A 222 12.87 -21.68 -14.78
N PHE A 223 13.40 -20.61 -14.20
CA PHE A 223 12.60 -19.70 -13.38
C PHE A 223 11.46 -19.07 -14.19
N CYS A 224 11.69 -18.67 -15.44
CA CYS A 224 10.66 -18.11 -16.32
C CYS A 224 9.52 -19.11 -16.60
N GLU A 225 9.82 -20.40 -16.78
CA GLU A 225 8.79 -21.44 -16.94
C GLU A 225 7.87 -21.53 -15.70
N TYR A 226 8.46 -21.57 -14.51
CA TYR A 226 7.71 -21.59 -13.25
C TYR A 226 6.98 -20.27 -12.98
N ALA A 227 7.56 -19.13 -13.38
CA ALA A 227 6.91 -17.82 -13.30
C ALA A 227 5.66 -17.78 -14.18
N ALA A 228 5.71 -18.29 -15.41
CA ALA A 228 4.54 -18.35 -16.29
C ALA A 228 3.40 -19.19 -15.67
N TRP A 229 3.73 -20.31 -15.02
CA TRP A 229 2.76 -21.10 -14.26
C TRP A 229 2.18 -20.32 -13.07
N LEU A 230 3.04 -19.72 -12.24
CA LEU A 230 2.61 -18.97 -11.05
C LEU A 230 1.71 -17.79 -11.43
N LEU A 231 2.06 -17.03 -12.47
CA LEU A 231 1.28 -15.88 -12.91
C LEU A 231 -0.10 -16.29 -13.41
N ARG A 232 -0.21 -17.41 -14.15
CA ARG A 232 -1.51 -17.96 -14.56
C ARG A 232 -2.36 -18.34 -13.34
N LEU A 233 -1.77 -19.02 -12.36
CA LEU A 233 -2.46 -19.37 -11.13
C LEU A 233 -2.91 -18.11 -10.37
N TYR A 234 -2.03 -17.13 -10.23
CA TYR A 234 -2.30 -15.90 -9.49
C TYR A 234 -3.44 -15.10 -10.10
N VAL A 235 -3.43 -14.89 -11.42
CA VAL A 235 -4.52 -14.21 -12.15
C VAL A 235 -5.85 -14.96 -11.98
N ASN A 236 -5.85 -16.28 -12.15
CA ASN A 236 -7.07 -17.08 -12.00
C ASN A 236 -7.65 -16.99 -10.59
N THR A 237 -6.79 -17.05 -9.56
CA THR A 237 -7.21 -16.90 -8.16
C THR A 237 -7.82 -15.52 -7.91
N MET A 238 -7.20 -14.44 -8.42
CA MET A 238 -7.73 -13.09 -8.24
C MET A 238 -9.06 -12.88 -8.98
N ASN A 239 -9.22 -13.45 -10.17
CA ASN A 239 -10.49 -13.41 -10.90
C ASN A 239 -11.63 -14.02 -10.09
N VAL A 240 -11.38 -15.16 -9.43
CA VAL A 240 -12.39 -15.81 -8.57
C VAL A 240 -12.67 -14.95 -7.34
N ILE A 241 -11.64 -14.46 -6.65
CA ILE A 241 -11.78 -13.65 -5.44
C ILE A 241 -12.64 -12.42 -5.71
N HIS A 242 -12.30 -11.63 -6.73
CA HIS A 242 -13.00 -10.37 -6.97
C HIS A 242 -14.38 -10.56 -7.57
N TYR A 243 -14.60 -11.61 -8.38
CA TYR A 243 -15.95 -11.99 -8.79
C TYR A 243 -16.84 -12.30 -7.56
N MET A 244 -16.32 -13.06 -6.60
CA MET A 244 -17.08 -13.41 -5.40
C MET A 244 -17.24 -12.22 -4.45
N HIS A 245 -16.25 -11.34 -4.36
CA HIS A 245 -16.34 -10.13 -3.54
C HIS A 245 -17.44 -9.20 -4.07
N ASP A 246 -17.45 -8.91 -5.37
CA ASP A 246 -18.49 -8.09 -6.01
C ASP A 246 -19.89 -8.68 -5.81
N LYS A 247 -20.01 -10.01 -5.75
CA LYS A 247 -21.30 -10.69 -5.59
C LYS A 247 -21.80 -10.72 -4.15
N TYR A 248 -20.92 -10.93 -3.18
CA TYR A 248 -21.29 -11.27 -1.80
C TYR A 248 -20.93 -10.20 -0.77
N ALA A 249 -20.04 -9.26 -1.10
CA ALA A 249 -19.52 -8.25 -0.20
C ALA A 249 -19.26 -6.90 -0.90
N TYR A 250 -20.10 -6.54 -1.87
CA TYR A 250 -19.98 -5.27 -2.60
C TYR A 250 -19.96 -4.06 -1.64
N GLU A 251 -18.97 -3.19 -1.80
CA GLU A 251 -18.67 -2.05 -0.91
C GLU A 251 -19.62 -0.87 -1.15
N SER A 252 -20.93 -1.08 -0.94
CA SER A 252 -21.98 -0.19 -1.43
C SER A 252 -21.87 1.26 -0.92
N SER A 253 -21.56 1.49 0.36
CA SER A 253 -21.35 2.85 0.89
C SER A 253 -20.13 3.56 0.31
N GLN A 254 -19.06 2.83 -0.01
CA GLN A 254 -17.87 3.40 -0.66
C GLN A 254 -18.12 3.67 -2.14
N MET A 255 -18.75 2.72 -2.83
CA MET A 255 -19.05 2.83 -4.25
C MET A 255 -20.13 3.89 -4.55
N ALA A 256 -21.01 4.18 -3.59
CA ALA A 256 -21.95 5.30 -3.68
C ALA A 256 -21.26 6.68 -3.72
N LEU A 257 -19.98 6.75 -3.35
CA LEU A 257 -19.16 7.97 -3.38
C LEU A 257 -18.18 7.99 -4.56
N HIS A 258 -18.40 7.12 -5.54
CA HIS A 258 -17.68 7.11 -6.82
C HIS A 258 -18.60 7.54 -7.97
N ASP A 259 -18.00 7.92 -9.08
CA ASP A 259 -18.67 8.08 -10.36
C ASP A 259 -19.32 6.75 -10.79
N THR A 260 -20.34 6.82 -11.66
CA THR A 260 -21.05 5.64 -12.17
C THR A 260 -20.09 4.61 -12.79
N GLU A 261 -19.12 5.07 -13.58
CA GLU A 261 -18.13 4.24 -14.26
C GLU A 261 -16.77 4.35 -13.56
N VAL A 262 -16.47 3.38 -12.70
CA VAL A 262 -15.20 3.31 -11.97
C VAL A 262 -14.19 2.45 -12.73
N HIS A 263 -13.03 3.02 -13.02
CA HIS A 263 -11.93 2.26 -13.61
C HIS A 263 -11.28 1.34 -12.56
N ARG A 264 -11.11 0.06 -12.90
CA ARG A 264 -10.62 -0.99 -12.01
C ARG A 264 -9.28 -1.50 -12.47
N PHE A 265 -8.28 -1.43 -11.60
CA PHE A 265 -6.99 -2.09 -11.81
C PHE A 265 -6.95 -3.42 -11.07
N MET A 266 -6.34 -4.45 -11.65
CA MET A 266 -5.97 -5.66 -10.93
C MET A 266 -4.55 -5.49 -10.36
N ALA A 267 -4.42 -5.38 -9.05
CA ALA A 267 -3.16 -5.07 -8.39
C ALA A 267 -2.42 -6.34 -7.97
N PHE A 268 -1.44 -6.77 -8.77
CA PHE A 268 -0.59 -7.92 -8.46
C PHE A 268 0.68 -7.49 -7.71
N GLY A 269 0.89 -8.06 -6.53
CA GLY A 269 2.10 -7.82 -5.74
C GLY A 269 3.15 -8.90 -5.90
N ILE A 270 4.40 -8.52 -5.64
CA ILE A 270 5.55 -9.44 -5.58
C ILE A 270 6.26 -9.28 -4.25
N ALA A 271 6.74 -10.40 -3.69
CA ALA A 271 7.53 -10.47 -2.48
C ALA A 271 8.87 -11.14 -2.75
N GLY A 272 9.90 -10.73 -2.00
CA GLY A 272 11.25 -11.30 -2.12
C GLY A 272 12.04 -10.81 -3.33
N LEU A 273 11.73 -9.61 -3.85
CA LEU A 273 12.39 -9.05 -5.03
C LEU A 273 13.92 -8.90 -4.86
N SER A 274 14.37 -8.39 -3.71
CA SER A 274 15.81 -8.29 -3.42
C SER A 274 16.45 -9.67 -3.34
N VAL A 275 15.84 -10.60 -2.61
CA VAL A 275 16.34 -11.98 -2.44
C VAL A 275 16.52 -12.67 -3.80
N ILE A 276 15.55 -12.60 -4.71
CA ILE A 276 15.71 -13.19 -6.03
C ILE A 276 16.78 -12.47 -6.85
N THR A 277 16.83 -11.14 -6.80
CA THR A 277 17.83 -10.35 -7.54
C THR A 277 19.25 -10.67 -7.08
N ASP A 278 19.47 -10.75 -5.77
CA ASP A 278 20.75 -11.09 -5.18
C ASP A 278 21.13 -12.55 -5.44
N SER A 279 20.17 -13.48 -5.37
CA SER A 279 20.40 -14.89 -5.71
C SER A 279 20.83 -15.04 -7.17
N LEU A 280 20.13 -14.39 -8.10
CA LEU A 280 20.47 -14.38 -9.52
C LEU A 280 21.82 -13.70 -9.78
N SER A 281 22.13 -12.62 -9.05
CA SER A 281 23.43 -11.95 -9.10
C SER A 281 24.56 -12.87 -8.64
N ALA A 282 24.39 -13.58 -7.51
CA ALA A 282 25.36 -14.54 -7.01
C ALA A 282 25.61 -15.68 -7.99
N ILE A 283 24.54 -16.20 -8.62
CA ILE A 283 24.66 -17.25 -9.64
C ILE A 283 25.40 -16.73 -10.90
N LYS A 284 25.23 -15.45 -11.24
CA LYS A 284 25.85 -14.84 -12.43
C LYS A 284 27.31 -14.44 -12.23
N TYR A 285 27.64 -13.89 -11.06
CA TYR A 285 28.92 -13.23 -10.81
C TYR A 285 29.80 -13.95 -9.78
N ALA A 286 29.30 -15.02 -9.16
CA ALA A 286 30.07 -15.90 -8.28
C ALA A 286 29.88 -17.38 -8.68
N ARG A 287 30.51 -18.27 -7.93
CA ARG A 287 30.36 -19.72 -8.10
C ARG A 287 29.40 -20.25 -7.03
N VAL A 288 28.18 -20.57 -7.43
CA VAL A 288 27.15 -21.11 -6.53
C VAL A 288 27.02 -22.61 -6.73
N THR A 289 27.40 -23.38 -5.71
CA THR A 289 27.30 -24.85 -5.68
C THR A 289 26.13 -25.26 -4.77
N PRO A 290 25.07 -25.91 -5.28
CA PRO A 290 23.96 -26.35 -4.47
C PRO A 290 24.35 -27.43 -3.46
N VAL A 291 23.81 -27.36 -2.24
CA VAL A 291 23.85 -28.47 -1.26
C VAL A 291 22.57 -29.27 -1.41
N ARG A 292 22.68 -30.61 -1.44
CA ARG A 292 21.57 -31.50 -1.73
C ARG A 292 21.35 -32.54 -0.65
N ASP A 293 20.09 -32.92 -0.47
CA ASP A 293 19.72 -34.05 0.36
C ASP A 293 19.93 -35.40 -0.36
N LYS A 294 19.64 -36.50 0.36
CA LYS A 294 19.72 -37.87 -0.17
C LYS A 294 18.79 -38.15 -1.36
N ASN A 295 17.78 -37.31 -1.58
CA ASN A 295 16.82 -37.43 -2.66
C ASN A 295 17.16 -36.50 -3.85
N GLY A 296 18.26 -35.74 -3.76
CA GLY A 296 18.74 -34.84 -4.81
C GLY A 296 18.14 -33.44 -4.78
N TYR A 297 17.29 -33.12 -3.79
CA TYR A 297 16.71 -31.78 -3.64
C TYR A 297 17.70 -30.83 -2.98
N ILE A 298 17.68 -29.57 -3.42
CA ILE A 298 18.49 -28.49 -2.89
C ILE A 298 17.90 -28.02 -1.55
N THR A 299 18.72 -28.01 -0.50
CA THR A 299 18.37 -27.68 0.90
C THR A 299 19.28 -26.63 1.49
#